data_AF-A0A4P2Q7J9-F1
#
_entry.id   AF-A0A4P2Q7J9-F1
#
_cell.length_a   1.000
_cell.length_b   1.000
_cell.length_c   1.000
_cell.angle_alpha   90.00
_cell.angle_beta   90.00
_cell.angle_gamma   90.00
#
_symmetry.space_group_name_H-M   'P 1'
#
loop_
_entity.id
_entity.type
_entity.pdbx_description
1 polymer ?
#
loop_
_entity_poly.entity_id
_entity_poly.type
_entity_poly.pdbx_seq_one_letter_code
_entity_poly.pdbx_strand_id
1 'polypeptide(L)'
;MDKMTLTGPQQAVYEFVAKHGAVEMVQLKSRGLDVRAANNLVKNGVLTLTNNVYRIKARKKAGKDEEVPQSAVVEAAPVSQPSEVAPAAQGIAPVTEAPDESAPAVEAANDVEKAPETATEGSEPQAGQPAAGKPAAGKKAKAAKAPKAPRAKKTVTTATGFCLCGCGAELGPKRRFALGHDAKLHSIVLKVARGQAGRGALPEACFDKSSATVAYLRGAPWMTDEIREAIGL
;
A
#
# COMPACT_ATOMS: atom_id res chain seq x y z
N MET A 1 4.12 -32.43 -11.73
CA MET A 1 3.49 -31.38 -10.89
C MET A 1 4.63 -30.64 -10.22
N ASP A 2 4.94 -29.42 -10.68
CA ASP A 2 5.97 -28.61 -10.02
C ASP A 2 5.59 -28.40 -8.57
N LYS A 3 6.41 -28.98 -7.69
CA LYS A 3 6.27 -28.92 -6.25
C LYS A 3 6.55 -27.48 -5.85
N MET A 4 5.54 -26.61 -5.92
CA MET A 4 5.64 -25.25 -5.42
C MET A 4 6.09 -25.34 -3.97
N THR A 5 7.32 -24.88 -3.70
CA THR A 5 7.92 -24.88 -2.37
C THR A 5 7.23 -23.80 -1.54
N LEU A 6 6.08 -24.17 -0.97
CA LEU A 6 5.38 -23.36 0.01
C LEU A 6 6.22 -23.30 1.29
N THR A 7 6.28 -22.14 1.91
CA THR A 7 6.90 -22.03 3.24
C THR A 7 6.03 -22.77 4.26
N GLY A 8 6.61 -23.23 5.39
CA GLY A 8 5.87 -23.96 6.42
C GLY A 8 4.55 -23.27 6.84
N PRO A 9 4.53 -21.96 7.13
CA PRO A 9 3.28 -21.24 7.44
C PRO A 9 2.27 -21.22 6.28
N GLN A 10 2.73 -21.09 5.03
CA GLN A 10 1.85 -21.13 3.85
C GLN A 10 1.24 -22.52 3.66
N GLN A 11 2.02 -23.58 3.88
CA GLN A 11 1.54 -24.95 3.78
C GLN A 11 0.45 -25.23 4.82
N ALA A 12 0.65 -24.81 6.08
CA ALA A 12 -0.36 -24.96 7.12
C ALA A 12 -1.68 -24.24 6.79
N VAL A 13 -1.62 -23.03 6.22
CA VAL A 13 -2.80 -22.30 5.75
C VAL A 13 -3.46 -23.03 4.59
N TYR A 14 -2.69 -23.49 3.61
CA TYR A 14 -3.20 -24.18 2.44
C TYR A 14 -3.92 -25.47 2.81
N GLU A 15 -3.31 -26.32 3.64
CA GLU A 15 -3.91 -27.57 4.12
C GLU A 15 -5.21 -27.33 4.90
N PHE A 16 -5.25 -26.26 5.71
CA PHE A 16 -6.46 -25.88 6.42
C PHE A 16 -7.59 -25.45 5.48
N VAL A 17 -7.30 -24.59 4.50
CA VAL A 17 -8.31 -24.18 3.50
C VAL A 17 -8.68 -25.35 2.59
N ALA A 18 -7.76 -26.27 2.29
CA ALA A 18 -8.05 -27.48 1.51
C ALA A 18 -9.03 -28.40 2.22
N LYS A 19 -8.88 -28.57 3.54
CA LYS A 19 -9.76 -29.40 4.36
C LYS A 19 -11.16 -28.82 4.53
N HIS A 20 -11.28 -27.50 4.61
CA HIS A 20 -12.54 -26.81 4.90
C HIS A 20 -13.22 -26.18 3.68
N GLY A 21 -12.53 -26.10 2.54
CA GLY A 21 -13.02 -25.54 1.27
C GLY A 21 -13.07 -24.01 1.24
N ALA A 22 -13.79 -23.41 2.19
CA ALA A 22 -13.97 -21.97 2.32
C ALA A 22 -13.75 -21.54 3.78
N VAL A 23 -12.83 -20.62 4.02
CA VAL A 23 -12.42 -20.24 5.38
C VAL A 23 -12.41 -18.72 5.52
N GLU A 24 -13.11 -18.20 6.53
CA GLU A 24 -13.10 -16.78 6.86
C GLU A 24 -11.81 -16.36 7.57
N MET A 25 -11.40 -15.10 7.39
CA MET A 25 -10.23 -14.55 8.08
C MET A 25 -10.28 -14.71 9.62
N VAL A 26 -11.47 -14.64 10.22
CA VAL A 26 -11.65 -14.81 11.67
C VAL A 26 -11.28 -16.23 12.12
N GLN A 27 -11.60 -17.24 11.31
CA GLN A 27 -11.27 -18.64 11.57
C GLN A 27 -9.77 -18.92 11.44
N LEU A 28 -9.07 -18.26 10.50
CA LEU A 28 -7.61 -18.36 10.44
C LEU A 28 -6.98 -17.79 11.72
N LYS A 29 -7.43 -16.61 12.16
CA LYS A 29 -6.89 -15.94 13.36
C LYS A 29 -7.14 -16.75 14.63
N SER A 30 -8.35 -17.31 14.79
CA SER A 30 -8.68 -18.12 15.98
C SER A 30 -7.87 -19.40 16.06
N ARG A 31 -7.43 -19.94 14.92
CA ARG A 31 -6.54 -21.11 14.83
C ARG A 31 -5.04 -20.75 14.93
N GLY A 32 -4.70 -19.46 15.10
CA GLY A 32 -3.32 -19.00 15.15
C GLY A 32 -2.58 -19.13 13.82
N LEU A 33 -3.30 -19.24 12.70
CA LEU A 33 -2.72 -19.30 11.37
C LEU A 33 -2.33 -17.89 10.90
N ASP A 34 -1.19 -17.79 10.21
CA ASP A 34 -0.65 -16.51 9.77
C ASP A 34 -1.45 -15.94 8.59
N VAL A 35 -2.17 -14.85 8.85
CA VAL A 35 -2.95 -14.11 7.84
C VAL A 35 -2.03 -13.53 6.75
N ARG A 36 -0.78 -13.20 7.06
CA ARG A 36 0.18 -12.71 6.07
C ARG A 36 0.56 -13.81 5.09
N ALA A 37 0.71 -15.05 5.58
CA ALA A 37 0.94 -16.21 4.74
C ALA A 37 -0.25 -16.48 3.80
N ALA A 38 -1.49 -16.35 4.31
CA ALA A 38 -2.72 -16.46 3.51
C ALA A 38 -2.78 -15.40 2.38
N ASN A 39 -2.47 -14.13 2.71
CA ASN A 39 -2.42 -13.06 1.71
C ASN A 39 -1.33 -13.28 0.65
N ASN A 40 -0.19 -13.85 1.03
CA ASN A 40 0.85 -14.21 0.06
C ASN A 40 0.41 -15.33 -0.88
N LEU A 41 -0.37 -16.32 -0.40
CA LEU A 41 -0.96 -17.36 -1.26
C LEU A 41 -1.99 -16.79 -2.24
N VAL A 42 -2.73 -15.75 -1.84
CA VAL A 42 -3.64 -15.01 -2.75
C VAL A 42 -2.86 -14.29 -3.83
N LYS A 43 -1.76 -13.60 -3.46
CA LYS A 43 -0.86 -12.94 -4.44
C LYS A 43 -0.24 -13.92 -5.43
N ASN A 44 0.11 -15.11 -4.96
CA ASN A 44 0.65 -16.18 -5.80
C ASN A 44 -0.43 -16.90 -6.64
N GLY A 45 -1.70 -16.49 -6.53
CA GLY A 45 -2.82 -17.07 -7.27
C GLY A 45 -3.20 -18.49 -6.84
N VAL A 46 -2.74 -18.94 -5.68
CA VAL A 46 -3.07 -20.26 -5.10
C VAL A 46 -4.44 -20.22 -4.41
N LEU A 47 -4.70 -19.14 -3.68
CA LEU A 47 -5.99 -18.86 -3.06
C LEU A 47 -6.69 -17.69 -3.75
N THR A 48 -8.01 -17.63 -3.63
CA THR A 48 -8.84 -16.48 -3.96
C THR A 48 -9.48 -15.95 -2.68
N LEU A 49 -9.53 -14.62 -2.53
CA LEU A 49 -10.18 -13.94 -1.41
C LEU A 49 -11.43 -13.22 -1.91
N THR A 50 -12.60 -13.66 -1.45
CA THR A 50 -13.90 -13.07 -1.80
C THR A 50 -14.70 -12.83 -0.52
N ASN A 51 -15.14 -11.60 -0.26
CA ASN A 51 -15.91 -11.25 0.95
C ASN A 51 -15.24 -11.72 2.27
N ASN A 52 -13.92 -11.55 2.38
CA ASN A 52 -13.10 -12.03 3.52
C ASN A 52 -13.06 -13.56 3.72
N VAL A 53 -13.53 -14.33 2.73
CA VAL A 53 -13.46 -15.79 2.68
C VAL A 53 -12.36 -16.23 1.72
N TYR A 54 -11.39 -16.98 2.22
CA TYR A 54 -10.35 -17.63 1.44
C TYR A 54 -10.87 -18.94 0.86
N ARG A 55 -10.66 -19.16 -0.44
CA ARG A 55 -10.99 -20.39 -1.17
C ARG A 55 -9.79 -20.83 -2.00
N ILE A 56 -9.61 -22.14 -2.20
CA ILE A 56 -8.58 -22.62 -3.14
C ILE A 56 -9.01 -22.27 -4.56
N LYS A 57 -8.14 -21.60 -5.30
CA LYS A 57 -8.37 -21.39 -6.73
C LYS A 57 -8.27 -22.77 -7.38
N ALA A 58 -9.39 -23.27 -7.90
CA ALA A 58 -9.35 -24.43 -8.76
C ALA A 58 -8.41 -24.07 -9.92
N ARG A 59 -7.18 -24.60 -9.90
CA ARG A 59 -6.34 -24.57 -11.09
C ARG A 59 -7.15 -25.35 -12.11
N LYS A 60 -7.79 -24.64 -13.04
CA LYS A 60 -8.29 -25.21 -14.29
C LYS A 60 -7.13 -26.07 -14.77
N LYS A 61 -7.26 -27.41 -14.64
CA LYS A 61 -6.23 -28.35 -15.09
C LYS A 61 -5.90 -27.87 -16.49
N ALA A 62 -4.72 -27.27 -16.67
CA ALA A 62 -4.25 -26.96 -18.00
C ALA A 62 -4.20 -28.34 -18.65
N GLY A 63 -5.13 -28.55 -19.59
CA GLY A 63 -5.25 -29.80 -20.31
C GLY A 63 -3.89 -30.08 -20.91
N LYS A 64 -3.19 -31.03 -20.31
CA LYS A 64 -2.25 -31.85 -21.04
C LYS A 64 -3.15 -32.83 -21.76
N ASP A 65 -3.16 -32.76 -23.09
CA ASP A 65 -3.62 -33.80 -24.00
C ASP A 65 -3.60 -35.17 -23.31
N GLU A 66 -4.76 -35.59 -22.84
CA GLU A 66 -5.04 -36.97 -22.50
C GLU A 66 -6.14 -37.37 -23.47
N GLU A 67 -5.67 -38.12 -24.45
CA GLU A 67 -6.39 -38.76 -25.53
C GLU A 67 -7.74 -39.30 -25.06
N VAL A 68 -8.76 -38.90 -25.80
CA VAL A 68 -10.16 -39.28 -25.65
C VAL A 68 -10.33 -40.79 -25.89
N PRO A 69 -10.94 -41.58 -24.98
CA PRO A 69 -11.76 -42.70 -25.40
C PRO A 69 -13.17 -42.15 -25.66
N GLN A 70 -13.53 -42.07 -26.94
CA GLN A 70 -14.88 -41.80 -27.40
C GLN A 70 -15.77 -42.96 -26.97
N SER A 71 -16.74 -42.71 -26.11
CA SER A 71 -17.97 -43.50 -25.88
C SER A 71 -18.76 -42.76 -24.80
N ALA A 72 -20.05 -42.45 -24.89
CA ALA A 72 -21.08 -42.69 -25.86
C ALA A 72 -22.18 -41.64 -25.61
N VAL A 73 -22.90 -41.34 -26.68
CA VAL A 73 -24.07 -40.47 -26.78
C VAL A 73 -25.18 -40.94 -25.84
N VAL A 74 -25.73 -40.06 -25.00
CA VAL A 74 -27.17 -40.09 -24.68
C VAL A 74 -27.71 -38.66 -24.64
N GLU A 75 -28.52 -38.43 -25.67
CA GLU A 75 -29.49 -37.39 -25.94
C GLU A 75 -30.49 -37.17 -24.78
N ALA A 76 -30.66 -35.92 -24.32
CA ALA A 76 -31.89 -35.47 -23.67
C ALA A 76 -31.99 -33.92 -23.56
N ALA A 77 -32.82 -33.37 -24.46
CA ALA A 77 -33.76 -32.25 -24.31
C ALA A 77 -33.31 -30.83 -23.84
N PRO A 78 -33.63 -29.78 -24.62
CA PRO A 78 -33.56 -28.38 -24.22
C PRO A 78 -34.87 -27.94 -23.53
N VAL A 79 -34.77 -27.30 -22.35
CA VAL A 79 -35.92 -26.66 -21.69
C VAL A 79 -35.61 -25.19 -21.40
N SER A 80 -36.23 -24.35 -22.23
CA SER A 80 -36.94 -23.10 -21.95
C SER A 80 -36.32 -22.02 -21.04
N GLN A 81 -36.06 -20.88 -21.68
CA GLN A 81 -36.18 -19.53 -21.10
C GLN A 81 -37.57 -19.31 -20.46
N PRO A 82 -37.74 -18.33 -19.56
CA PRO A 82 -38.29 -17.06 -20.05
C PRO A 82 -37.87 -15.77 -19.30
N SER A 83 -38.10 -14.66 -20.02
CA SER A 83 -38.59 -13.35 -19.56
C SER A 83 -37.66 -12.34 -18.87
N GLU A 84 -37.10 -11.51 -19.73
CA GLU A 84 -37.26 -10.05 -19.76
C GLU A 84 -38.41 -9.48 -18.90
N VAL A 85 -38.06 -8.58 -17.96
CA VAL A 85 -38.96 -7.51 -17.48
C VAL A 85 -38.10 -6.29 -17.14
N ALA A 86 -38.15 -5.27 -18.00
CA ALA A 86 -37.89 -3.88 -17.62
C ALA A 86 -39.13 -3.34 -16.85
N PRO A 87 -38.98 -2.31 -16.00
CA PRO A 87 -39.49 -1.04 -16.47
C PRO A 87 -38.70 0.20 -16.03
N ALA A 88 -39.01 1.28 -16.74
CA ALA A 88 -38.46 2.62 -16.71
C ALA A 88 -38.69 3.42 -15.41
N ALA A 89 -37.84 4.41 -15.17
CA ALA A 89 -38.23 5.78 -14.78
C ALA A 89 -37.00 6.71 -14.90
N GLN A 90 -37.04 7.65 -15.86
CA GLN A 90 -37.16 9.11 -15.63
C GLN A 90 -35.91 9.71 -14.96
N GLY A 91 -35.07 10.44 -15.72
CA GLY A 91 -35.17 11.91 -15.84
C GLY A 91 -34.46 12.54 -14.65
N ILE A 92 -33.32 13.22 -14.78
CA ILE A 92 -33.22 14.64 -15.17
C ILE A 92 -31.83 14.89 -15.81
N ALA A 93 -31.81 15.56 -16.96
CA ALA A 93 -30.67 16.33 -17.47
C ALA A 93 -31.03 17.83 -17.38
N PRO A 94 -30.20 18.76 -17.86
CA PRO A 94 -28.84 19.13 -17.48
C PRO A 94 -28.84 20.57 -16.91
N VAL A 95 -27.81 20.99 -16.18
CA VAL A 95 -27.59 22.41 -15.88
C VAL A 95 -26.18 22.79 -16.36
N THR A 96 -26.19 23.40 -17.55
CA THR A 96 -25.33 24.51 -18.02
C THR A 96 -24.88 25.41 -16.86
N GLU A 97 -23.61 25.79 -16.70
CA GLU A 97 -22.94 26.84 -17.46
C GLU A 97 -21.42 26.77 -17.20
N ALA A 98 -20.63 26.92 -18.26
CA ALA A 98 -19.35 27.61 -18.26
C ALA A 98 -19.57 28.96 -18.98
N PRO A 99 -18.59 29.86 -19.18
CA PRO A 99 -17.28 30.07 -18.54
C PRO A 99 -17.13 31.53 -18.02
N ASP A 100 -16.09 31.85 -17.25
CA ASP A 100 -15.56 33.24 -17.16
C ASP A 100 -14.15 33.18 -16.54
N GLU A 101 -13.10 33.32 -17.33
CA GLU A 101 -12.43 34.58 -17.66
C GLU A 101 -11.58 35.11 -16.49
N SER A 102 -10.26 34.92 -16.60
CA SER A 102 -9.24 35.95 -16.37
C SER A 102 -7.86 35.33 -16.14
N ALA A 103 -7.06 35.32 -17.22
CA ALA A 103 -5.62 35.47 -17.15
C ALA A 103 -5.28 36.97 -16.89
N PRO A 104 -4.15 37.28 -16.26
CA PRO A 104 -2.94 37.61 -17.04
C PRO A 104 -1.69 36.91 -16.45
N ALA A 105 -0.84 36.29 -17.26
CA ALA A 105 0.23 36.95 -18.04
C ALA A 105 1.14 37.84 -17.17
N VAL A 106 2.16 37.24 -16.57
CA VAL A 106 3.43 37.94 -16.34
C VAL A 106 4.58 37.04 -16.78
N GLU A 107 5.25 37.55 -17.79
CA GLU A 107 6.55 37.13 -18.29
C GLU A 107 7.59 37.14 -17.16
N ALA A 108 8.41 36.10 -17.12
CA ALA A 108 9.79 36.23 -16.68
C ALA A 108 10.60 35.11 -17.33
N ALA A 109 11.07 35.40 -18.55
CA ALA A 109 12.23 34.76 -19.10
C ALA A 109 13.42 35.04 -18.16
N ASN A 110 14.04 34.01 -17.62
CA ASN A 110 15.45 34.06 -17.28
C ASN A 110 16.10 32.76 -17.72
N ASP A 111 16.66 32.89 -18.91
CA ASP A 111 17.76 32.14 -19.47
C ASP A 111 18.93 32.08 -18.46
N VAL A 112 19.21 30.89 -17.92
CA VAL A 112 20.53 30.55 -17.37
C VAL A 112 20.82 29.12 -17.80
N GLU A 113 21.39 29.06 -19.00
CA GLU A 113 22.50 28.20 -19.37
C GLU A 113 23.29 27.66 -18.16
N LYS A 114 23.41 26.32 -18.03
CA LYS A 114 24.70 25.61 -17.85
C LYS A 114 24.49 24.11 -17.56
N ALA A 115 24.76 23.28 -18.56
CA ALA A 115 25.21 21.91 -18.39
C ALA A 115 26.65 21.91 -17.79
N PRO A 116 27.14 20.84 -17.12
CA PRO A 116 27.42 19.62 -17.85
C PRO A 116 27.06 18.31 -17.14
N GLU A 117 26.79 17.36 -18.02
CA GLU A 117 27.02 15.93 -17.91
C GLU A 117 28.17 15.57 -16.96
N THR A 118 27.90 14.64 -16.03
CA THR A 118 28.93 13.69 -15.61
C THR A 118 28.29 12.31 -15.52
N ALA A 119 28.63 11.50 -16.51
CA ALA A 119 28.55 10.06 -16.46
C ALA A 119 29.39 9.55 -15.27
N THR A 120 28.86 8.57 -14.54
CA THR A 120 29.74 7.61 -13.87
C THR A 120 29.08 6.24 -13.90
N GLU A 121 29.63 5.46 -14.82
CA GLU A 121 29.58 4.02 -14.94
C GLU A 121 29.87 3.30 -13.63
N GLY A 122 29.23 2.13 -13.47
CA GLY A 122 29.86 0.93 -12.95
C GLY A 122 30.01 0.80 -11.42
N SER A 123 29.23 -0.09 -10.82
CA SER A 123 29.81 -1.38 -10.41
C SER A 123 28.76 -2.35 -9.85
N GLU A 124 28.95 -3.58 -10.30
CA GLU A 124 28.20 -4.82 -10.11
C GLU A 124 28.12 -5.34 -8.66
N PRO A 125 27.27 -6.35 -8.41
CA PRO A 125 26.89 -6.83 -7.09
C PRO A 125 27.87 -7.89 -6.58
N GLN A 126 28.22 -7.83 -5.28
CA GLN A 126 28.81 -8.97 -4.60
C GLN A 126 27.76 -9.72 -3.77
N ALA A 127 27.54 -10.96 -4.23
CA ALA A 127 26.93 -12.05 -3.52
C ALA A 127 27.78 -12.48 -2.31
N GLY A 128 27.11 -12.89 -1.24
CA GLY A 128 27.77 -13.43 -0.05
C GLY A 128 26.82 -13.85 1.07
N GLN A 129 25.99 -14.88 0.84
CA GLN A 129 25.62 -15.85 1.89
C GLN A 129 26.75 -16.89 1.99
N PRO A 130 26.90 -17.74 3.04
CA PRO A 130 25.93 -18.23 4.03
C PRO A 130 26.45 -18.10 5.50
N ALA A 131 25.76 -18.43 6.59
CA ALA A 131 25.32 -19.78 6.96
C ALA A 131 24.51 -19.79 8.28
N ALA A 132 23.94 -20.98 8.49
CA ALA A 132 23.03 -21.40 9.54
C ALA A 132 23.53 -21.19 10.99
N GLY A 133 22.57 -20.88 11.87
CA GLY A 133 22.69 -20.99 13.31
C GLY A 133 21.31 -20.94 13.99
N LYS A 134 20.76 -22.11 14.30
CA LYS A 134 19.63 -22.33 15.25
C LYS A 134 20.08 -23.48 16.17
N PRO A 135 19.49 -23.68 17.36
CA PRO A 135 18.88 -22.74 18.29
C PRO A 135 19.42 -22.95 19.74
N ALA A 136 19.28 -21.96 20.63
CA ALA A 136 19.48 -22.19 22.07
C ALA A 136 18.27 -21.68 22.86
N ALA A 137 17.67 -22.61 23.60
CA ALA A 137 16.56 -22.40 24.50
C ALA A 137 16.98 -21.48 25.66
N GLY A 138 16.41 -20.27 25.68
CA GLY A 138 16.58 -19.28 26.75
C GLY A 138 15.31 -19.16 27.60
N LYS A 139 15.47 -19.37 28.89
CA LYS A 139 14.46 -19.40 29.96
C LYS A 139 13.55 -18.16 29.97
N LYS A 140 12.26 -18.39 30.28
CA LYS A 140 11.27 -17.37 30.62
C LYS A 140 11.69 -16.62 31.90
N ALA A 141 12.24 -15.42 31.74
CA ALA A 141 12.34 -14.45 32.84
C ALA A 141 11.08 -13.58 32.85
N LYS A 142 10.40 -13.53 34.00
CA LYS A 142 9.28 -12.62 34.27
C LYS A 142 9.81 -11.18 34.19
N ALA A 143 9.44 -10.46 33.12
CA ALA A 143 9.70 -9.04 33.01
C ALA A 143 8.84 -8.28 34.04
N ALA A 144 9.52 -7.63 34.99
CA ALA A 144 8.93 -6.66 35.88
C ALA A 144 8.30 -5.51 35.05
N LYS A 145 7.10 -5.09 35.44
CA LYS A 145 6.39 -3.94 34.86
C LYS A 145 7.28 -2.70 34.97
N ALA A 146 7.81 -2.23 33.83
CA ALA A 146 8.43 -0.92 33.74
C ALA A 146 7.41 0.18 34.05
N PRO A 147 7.80 1.26 34.77
CA PRO A 147 6.94 2.39 35.05
C PRO A 147 6.48 3.06 33.75
N LYS A 148 5.17 3.32 33.65
CA LYS A 148 4.56 4.02 32.51
C LYS A 148 5.23 5.38 32.31
N ALA A 149 5.94 5.53 31.20
CA ALA A 149 6.50 6.80 30.77
C ALA A 149 5.41 7.90 30.74
N PRO A 150 5.75 9.14 31.16
CA PRO A 150 4.80 10.25 31.16
C PRO A 150 4.31 10.50 29.73
N ARG A 151 2.98 10.49 29.57
CA ARG A 151 2.33 10.75 28.29
C ARG A 151 2.65 12.18 27.87
N ALA A 152 3.43 12.34 26.81
CA ALA A 152 3.75 13.63 26.21
C ALA A 152 2.45 14.43 25.96
N LYS A 153 2.44 15.68 26.45
CA LYS A 153 1.35 16.63 26.24
C LYS A 153 1.10 16.73 24.73
N LYS A 154 -0.13 16.45 24.31
CA LYS A 154 -0.53 16.59 22.90
C LYS A 154 -0.39 18.06 22.53
N THR A 155 0.66 18.40 21.80
CA THR A 155 0.82 19.71 21.17
C THR A 155 -0.31 19.85 20.15
N VAL A 156 -1.34 20.60 20.55
CA VAL A 156 -2.48 20.96 19.70
C VAL A 156 -1.98 21.99 18.70
N THR A 157 -1.37 21.51 17.63
CA THR A 157 -1.05 22.34 16.46
C THR A 157 -2.37 22.78 15.81
N THR A 158 -2.57 24.09 15.82
CA THR A 158 -3.70 24.85 15.26
C THR A 158 -3.96 24.45 13.81
N ALA A 159 -5.22 24.25 13.42
CA ALA A 159 -5.56 23.94 12.03
C ALA A 159 -5.40 25.20 11.17
N THR A 160 -4.58 25.11 10.13
CA THR A 160 -4.22 26.21 9.23
C THR A 160 -5.24 26.47 8.12
N GLY A 161 -6.30 25.67 8.01
CA GLY A 161 -7.27 25.74 6.91
C GLY A 161 -6.76 25.16 5.58
N PHE A 162 -5.44 24.99 5.41
CA PHE A 162 -4.83 24.41 4.21
C PHE A 162 -4.00 23.15 4.52
N CYS A 163 -3.82 22.31 3.51
CA CYS A 163 -3.06 21.07 3.62
C CYS A 163 -1.56 21.31 3.80
N LEU A 164 -1.01 20.76 4.89
CA LEU A 164 0.39 20.89 5.25
C LEU A 164 1.37 20.16 4.31
N CYS A 165 0.90 19.38 3.35
CA CYS A 165 1.80 18.80 2.34
C CYS A 165 2.21 19.80 1.25
N GLY A 166 1.68 21.04 1.28
CA GLY A 166 1.99 22.09 0.30
C GLY A 166 1.15 22.03 -0.98
N CYS A 167 0.14 21.15 -1.07
CA CYS A 167 -0.70 21.04 -2.27
C CYS A 167 -1.77 22.13 -2.40
N GLY A 168 -1.85 23.09 -1.46
CA GLY A 168 -2.84 24.17 -1.47
C GLY A 168 -4.29 23.76 -1.19
N ALA A 169 -4.58 22.47 -1.01
CA ALA A 169 -5.95 22.01 -0.78
C ALA A 169 -6.51 22.57 0.53
N GLU A 170 -7.70 23.17 0.45
CA GLU A 170 -8.47 23.62 1.62
C GLU A 170 -8.96 22.41 2.42
N LEU A 171 -8.78 22.49 3.73
CA LEU A 171 -9.16 21.47 4.68
C LEU A 171 -10.11 22.05 5.71
N GLY A 172 -11.11 21.26 6.07
CA GLY A 172 -11.97 21.60 7.20
C GLY A 172 -11.16 21.79 8.50
N PRO A 173 -11.71 22.52 9.49
CA PRO A 173 -11.00 23.05 10.67
C PRO A 173 -10.39 22.00 11.62
N LYS A 174 -10.56 20.71 11.32
CA LYS A 174 -10.08 19.59 12.14
C LYS A 174 -8.97 18.79 11.46
N ARG A 175 -8.72 18.98 10.16
CA ARG A 175 -7.76 18.17 9.39
C ARG A 175 -6.54 19.00 9.03
N ARG A 176 -5.36 18.38 9.12
CA ARG A 176 -4.06 18.97 8.71
C ARG A 176 -3.61 18.50 7.32
N PHE A 177 -4.08 17.33 6.91
CA PHE A 177 -3.77 16.72 5.63
C PHE A 177 -5.05 16.30 4.91
N ALA A 178 -5.03 16.40 3.58
CA ALA A 178 -5.96 15.68 2.73
C ALA A 178 -5.73 14.17 2.89
N LEU A 179 -6.72 13.37 2.51
CA LEU A 179 -6.64 11.91 2.62
C LEU A 179 -5.42 11.39 1.84
N GLY A 180 -4.52 10.67 2.53
CA GLY A 180 -3.30 10.09 1.95
C GLY A 180 -2.11 11.03 1.78
N HIS A 181 -2.28 12.34 1.97
CA HIS A 181 -1.19 13.31 1.75
C HIS A 181 -0.10 13.26 2.83
N ASP A 182 -0.44 12.90 4.06
CA ASP A 182 0.52 12.68 5.14
C ASP A 182 1.54 11.58 4.78
N ALA A 183 1.05 10.45 4.29
CA ALA A 183 1.90 9.34 3.83
C ALA A 183 2.79 9.73 2.65
N LYS A 184 2.29 10.59 1.74
CA LYS A 184 3.07 11.13 0.61
C LYS A 184 4.20 12.02 1.10
N LEU A 185 3.91 12.97 2.00
CA LEU A 185 4.93 13.85 2.60
C LEU A 185 6.00 13.03 3.33
N HIS A 186 5.57 12.09 4.18
CA HIS A 186 6.47 11.20 4.91
C HIS A 186 7.38 10.39 3.97
N SER A 187 6.81 9.84 2.89
CA SER A 187 7.59 9.07 1.90
C SER A 187 8.63 9.93 1.17
N ILE A 188 8.28 11.19 0.83
CA ILE A 188 9.21 12.12 0.20
C ILE A 188 10.34 12.48 1.16
N VAL A 189 10.01 12.84 2.41
CA VAL A 189 11.00 13.17 3.44
C VAL A 189 11.98 12.01 3.66
N LEU A 190 11.48 10.77 3.75
CA LEU A 190 12.34 9.60 3.88
C LEU A 190 13.22 9.35 2.64
N LYS A 191 12.73 9.61 1.43
CA LYS A 191 13.55 9.49 0.21
C LYS A 191 14.66 10.53 0.18
N VAL A 192 14.37 11.76 0.57
CA VAL A 192 15.39 12.83 0.66
C VAL A 192 16.41 12.48 1.74
N ALA A 193 15.98 12.03 2.92
CA ALA A 193 16.89 11.62 3.99
C ALA A 193 17.78 10.43 3.59
N ARG A 194 17.30 9.54 2.71
CA ARG A 194 18.08 8.43 2.14
C ARG A 194 18.97 8.82 0.97
N GLY A 195 18.96 10.08 0.53
CA GLY A 195 19.65 10.52 -0.69
C GLY A 195 19.07 9.98 -1.99
N GLN A 196 17.86 9.40 -1.96
CA GLN A 196 17.16 8.89 -3.15
C GLN A 196 16.44 9.98 -3.93
N ALA A 197 16.25 11.16 -3.31
CA ALA A 197 15.67 12.34 -3.93
C ALA A 197 16.42 13.59 -3.47
N GLY A 198 16.57 14.57 -4.36
CA GLY A 198 17.13 15.87 -4.00
C GLY A 198 16.18 16.69 -3.12
N ARG A 199 16.71 17.74 -2.47
CA ARG A 199 15.90 18.66 -1.65
C ARG A 199 14.77 19.33 -2.43
N GLY A 200 14.92 19.52 -3.74
CA GLY A 200 13.89 20.05 -4.63
C GLY A 200 12.62 19.18 -4.75
N ALA A 201 12.67 17.91 -4.31
CA ALA A 201 11.48 17.05 -4.27
C ALA A 201 10.54 17.38 -3.10
N LEU A 202 11.00 18.14 -2.11
CA LEU A 202 10.17 18.60 -1.00
C LEU A 202 9.20 19.68 -1.49
N PRO A 203 7.97 19.72 -0.96
CA PRO A 203 7.04 20.80 -1.28
C PRO A 203 7.62 22.14 -0.84
N GLU A 204 7.25 23.22 -1.52
CA GLU A 204 7.82 24.55 -1.29
C GLU A 204 7.65 25.02 0.17
N ALA A 205 6.54 24.63 0.79
CA ALA A 205 6.26 24.88 2.19
C ALA A 205 7.35 24.34 3.14
N CYS A 206 8.18 23.37 2.74
CA CYS A 206 9.28 22.87 3.56
C CYS A 206 10.53 23.78 3.55
N PHE A 207 10.67 24.69 2.58
CA PHE A 207 11.85 25.56 2.50
C PHE A 207 11.76 26.75 3.46
N ASP A 208 10.55 27.19 3.78
CA ASP A 208 10.33 28.21 4.81
C ASP A 208 10.39 27.58 6.21
N LYS A 209 11.45 27.92 6.95
CA LYS A 209 11.69 27.45 8.34
C LYS A 209 10.56 27.83 9.31
N SER A 210 9.77 28.84 8.96
CA SER A 210 8.64 29.33 9.75
C SER A 210 7.30 28.69 9.36
N SER A 211 7.28 27.85 8.32
CA SER A 211 6.05 27.25 7.84
C SER A 211 5.42 26.27 8.83
N ALA A 212 4.10 26.14 8.75
CA ALA A 212 3.35 25.17 9.52
C ALA A 212 3.75 23.71 9.21
N THR A 213 4.23 23.44 7.99
CA THR A 213 4.75 22.12 7.59
C THR A 213 6.02 21.80 8.35
N VAL A 214 6.96 22.74 8.45
CA VAL A 214 8.20 22.57 9.20
C VAL A 214 7.92 22.41 10.70
N ALA A 215 7.01 23.21 11.25
CA ALA A 215 6.59 23.08 12.65
C ALA A 215 5.98 21.69 12.93
N TYR A 216 5.18 21.16 12.00
CA TYR A 216 4.65 19.81 12.08
C TYR A 216 5.76 18.74 12.04
N LEU A 217 6.70 18.85 11.09
CA LEU A 217 7.81 17.89 10.94
C LEU A 217 8.69 17.87 12.20
N ARG A 218 8.99 19.03 12.80
CA ARG A 218 9.74 19.11 14.07
C ARG A 218 9.03 18.38 15.22
N GLY A 219 7.70 18.41 15.26
CA GLY A 219 6.90 17.73 16.28
C GLY A 219 6.56 16.26 15.99
N ALA A 220 6.88 15.75 14.80
CA ALA A 220 6.48 14.40 14.40
C ALA A 220 7.35 13.33 15.08
N PRO A 221 6.75 12.27 15.68
CA PRO A 221 7.49 11.27 16.45
C PRO A 221 8.37 10.35 15.58
N TRP A 222 8.12 10.28 14.27
CA TRP A 222 8.93 9.53 13.32
C TRP A 222 10.14 10.34 12.81
N MET A 223 10.21 11.63 13.13
CA MET A 223 11.24 12.54 12.65
C MET A 223 12.45 12.50 13.59
N THR A 224 13.45 11.69 13.25
CA THR A 224 14.73 11.64 13.99
C THR A 224 15.60 12.85 13.67
N ASP A 225 16.59 13.13 14.51
CA ASP A 225 17.52 14.25 14.30
C ASP A 225 18.33 14.07 13.00
N GLU A 226 18.71 12.84 12.65
CA GLU A 226 19.37 12.51 11.38
C GLU A 226 18.51 12.90 10.17
N ILE A 227 17.20 12.60 10.22
CA ILE A 227 16.28 12.95 9.14
C ILE A 227 16.15 14.47 9.05
N ARG A 228 16.05 15.18 10.19
CA ARG A 228 15.96 16.65 10.24
C ARG A 228 17.20 17.30 9.63
N GLU A 229 18.38 16.83 10.00
CA GLU A 229 19.65 17.32 9.47
C GLU A 229 19.75 17.09 7.95
N ALA A 230 19.39 15.89 7.49
CA ALA A 230 19.44 15.54 6.07
C ALA A 230 18.56 16.47 5.20
N ILE A 231 17.38 16.85 5.70
CA ILE A 231 16.49 17.79 5.00
C ILE A 231 16.78 19.28 5.34
N GLY A 232 17.61 19.56 6.33
CA GLY A 232 18.06 20.91 6.73
C GLY A 232 17.10 21.68 7.65
N LEU A 233 16.45 20.99 8.59
CA LEU A 233 15.48 21.56 9.55
C LEU A 233 16.01 21.81 10.96
#